data_AF-A0ABC8Q7Z8-F1
#
_entry.id   AF-A0ABC8Q7Z8-F1
#
_cell.length_a   1.000
_cell.length_b   1.000
_cell.length_c   1.000
_cell.angle_alpha   90.00
_cell.angle_beta   90.00
_cell.angle_gamma   90.00
#
_symmetry.space_group_name_H-M   'P 1'
#
loop_
_entity.id
_entity.type
_entity.pdbx_description
1 polymer ?
#
loop_
_entity_poly.entity_id
_entity_poly.type
_entity_poly.pdbx_seq_one_letter_code
_entity_poly.pdbx_strand_id
1 'polypeptide(L)'
;MFRIFVSGIALSLALSGCAVSVGSGTGVDKIADATQESLQKQFVPGVAKRGDVALELGAPSDKAAAGGLDIWNYRYTRDAAIGVMFVGIPIGSKKIASFYFDDADGVLKKIEYKVLQQ
;
A
#
# COMPACT_ATOMS: atom_id res chain seq x y z
N MET A 1 -32.53 9.59 -58.06
CA MET A 1 -33.15 8.25 -58.04
C MET A 1 -32.79 7.61 -56.71
N PHE A 2 -33.79 7.36 -55.87
CA PHE A 2 -33.64 6.75 -54.53
C PHE A 2 -33.27 5.26 -54.65
N ARG A 3 -32.39 4.74 -53.79
CA ARG A 3 -32.66 3.49 -53.06
C ARG A 3 -31.66 3.19 -51.93
N ILE A 4 -32.27 3.05 -50.76
CA ILE A 4 -31.80 2.66 -49.44
C ILE A 4 -31.26 1.22 -49.44
N PHE A 5 -30.16 0.98 -48.71
CA PHE A 5 -29.97 -0.25 -47.94
C PHE A 5 -29.40 0.12 -46.56
N VAL A 6 -30.28 0.12 -45.57
CA VAL A 6 -29.98 0.12 -44.13
C VAL A 6 -29.67 -1.32 -43.72
N SER A 7 -28.85 -1.45 -42.68
CA SER A 7 -28.75 -2.62 -41.77
C SER A 7 -27.59 -3.59 -42.03
N GLY A 8 -26.70 -3.70 -41.06
CA GLY A 8 -25.65 -4.70 -41.08
C GLY A 8 -24.59 -4.59 -39.97
N ILE A 9 -25.02 -4.43 -38.72
CA ILE A 9 -24.45 -5.11 -37.55
C ILE A 9 -22.97 -4.80 -37.18
N ALA A 10 -22.86 -3.98 -36.13
CA ALA A 10 -22.00 -4.17 -34.96
C ALA A 10 -20.54 -4.59 -35.20
N LEU A 11 -19.68 -3.57 -35.33
CA LEU A 11 -18.28 -3.72 -34.95
C LEU A 11 -18.22 -3.83 -33.42
N SER A 12 -18.51 -5.03 -32.90
CA SER A 12 -18.32 -5.39 -31.50
C SER A 12 -16.83 -5.45 -31.20
N LEU A 13 -16.20 -4.28 -31.08
CA LEU A 13 -15.03 -4.08 -30.24
C LEU A 13 -15.50 -4.32 -28.81
N ALA A 14 -15.72 -5.58 -28.46
CA ALA A 14 -15.63 -6.00 -27.08
C ALA A 14 -14.17 -5.75 -26.71
N LEU A 15 -13.91 -4.53 -26.25
CA LEU A 15 -12.86 -4.25 -25.29
C LEU A 15 -13.00 -5.38 -24.27
N SER A 16 -12.15 -6.39 -24.41
CA SER A 16 -11.68 -7.19 -23.30
C SER A 16 -10.96 -6.19 -22.42
N GLY A 17 -11.76 -5.42 -21.68
CA GLY A 17 -11.32 -4.55 -20.62
C GLY A 17 -10.79 -5.49 -19.57
N CYS A 18 -9.54 -5.91 -19.72
CA CYS A 18 -8.69 -6.10 -18.57
C CYS A 18 -8.82 -4.77 -17.83
N ALA A 19 -9.63 -4.75 -16.79
CA ALA A 19 -9.66 -3.68 -15.84
C ALA A 19 -8.23 -3.58 -15.30
N VAL A 20 -7.39 -2.81 -15.98
CA VAL A 20 -6.10 -2.42 -15.49
C VAL A 20 -6.44 -1.45 -14.37
N SER A 21 -6.60 -2.01 -13.18
CA SER A 21 -6.61 -1.27 -11.94
C SER A 21 -5.25 -0.59 -11.85
N VAL A 22 -5.13 0.58 -12.47
CA VAL A 22 -4.04 1.52 -12.29
C VAL A 22 -4.27 2.22 -10.95
N GLY A 23 -4.30 1.41 -9.89
CA GLY A 23 -4.36 1.92 -8.53
C GLY A 23 -3.00 2.53 -8.20
N SER A 24 -2.96 3.85 -8.17
CA SER A 24 -1.74 4.60 -7.81
C SER A 24 -1.50 4.38 -6.32
N GLY A 25 -0.40 3.71 -5.98
CA GLY A 25 0.08 3.58 -4.61
C GLY A 25 0.86 4.83 -4.21
N THR A 26 0.66 5.33 -2.99
CA THR A 26 1.48 6.39 -2.40
C THR A 26 2.02 5.96 -1.05
N GLY A 27 3.30 6.24 -0.77
CA GLY A 27 3.95 5.93 0.50
C GLY A 27 5.21 5.07 0.33
N VAL A 28 5.55 4.29 1.34
CA VAL A 28 6.73 3.42 1.31
C VAL A 28 6.38 2.13 0.57
N ASP A 29 6.84 2.02 -0.69
CA ASP A 29 6.51 0.91 -1.59
C ASP A 29 6.89 -0.47 -1.01
N LYS A 30 7.93 -0.55 -0.18
CA LYS A 30 8.30 -1.79 0.52
C LYS A 30 7.20 -2.31 1.47
N ILE A 31 6.29 -1.45 1.92
CA ILE A 31 5.11 -1.84 2.71
C ILE A 31 3.94 -2.30 1.83
N ALA A 32 3.97 -2.01 0.52
CA ALA A 32 2.92 -2.39 -0.42
C ALA A 32 2.69 -3.90 -0.47
N ASP A 33 3.77 -4.69 -0.44
CA ASP A 33 3.73 -6.15 -0.47
C ASP A 33 4.08 -6.79 0.88
N ALA A 34 4.39 -5.98 1.89
CA ALA A 34 4.75 -6.48 3.22
C ALA A 34 3.55 -7.13 3.93
N THR A 35 3.89 -8.12 4.74
CA THR A 35 3.03 -8.77 5.76
C THR A 35 3.75 -8.77 7.11
N GLN A 36 3.00 -8.96 8.20
CA GLN A 36 3.58 -9.05 9.54
C GLN A 36 4.72 -10.07 9.63
N GLU A 37 4.52 -11.25 9.03
CA GLU A 37 5.52 -12.32 9.01
C GLU A 37 6.76 -11.95 8.20
N SER A 38 6.58 -11.30 7.04
CA SER A 38 7.72 -10.86 6.22
C SER A 38 8.58 -9.83 6.94
N LEU A 39 7.96 -8.88 7.65
CA LEU A 39 8.66 -7.85 8.42
C LEU A 39 9.39 -8.44 9.62
N GLN A 40 8.81 -9.43 10.30
CA GLN A 40 9.47 -10.11 11.43
C GLN A 40 10.62 -11.03 10.98
N LYS A 41 10.52 -11.63 9.78
CA LYS A 41 11.62 -12.39 9.18
C LYS A 41 12.76 -11.47 8.74
N GLN A 42 12.43 -10.30 8.20
CA GLN A 42 13.42 -9.35 7.70
C GLN A 42 14.07 -8.54 8.84
N PHE A 43 13.31 -8.18 9.86
CA PHE A 43 13.78 -7.41 11.01
C PHE A 43 13.47 -8.18 12.29
N VAL A 44 14.50 -8.83 12.83
CA VAL A 44 14.38 -9.62 14.06
C VAL A 44 14.35 -8.68 15.28
N PRO A 45 13.27 -8.69 16.09
CA PRO A 45 13.24 -7.92 17.33
C PRO A 45 14.35 -8.35 18.29
N GLY A 46 14.97 -7.39 18.96
CA GLY A 46 16.13 -7.58 19.84
C GLY A 46 17.48 -7.54 19.12
N VAL A 47 17.51 -7.53 17.79
CA VAL A 47 18.74 -7.49 16.99
C VAL A 47 18.76 -6.30 16.03
N ALA A 48 17.69 -6.11 15.25
CA ALA A 48 17.62 -5.04 14.26
C ALA A 48 17.64 -3.66 14.94
N LYS A 49 18.36 -2.70 14.34
CA LYS A 49 18.42 -1.31 14.83
C LYS A 49 17.66 -0.36 13.92
N ARG A 50 17.38 0.84 14.45
CA ARG A 50 16.79 1.97 13.69
C ARG A 50 17.48 2.19 12.33
N GLY A 51 18.81 2.13 12.31
CA GLY A 51 19.62 2.31 11.09
C GLY A 51 19.37 1.26 10.03
N ASP A 52 19.26 -0.02 10.41
CA ASP A 52 19.02 -1.13 9.47
C ASP A 52 17.63 -1.03 8.84
N VAL A 53 16.63 -0.69 9.66
CA VAL A 53 15.25 -0.47 9.20
C VAL A 53 15.18 0.75 8.29
N ALA A 54 15.90 1.84 8.60
CA ALA A 54 15.97 3.03 7.75
C ALA A 54 16.68 2.75 6.42
N LEU A 55 17.71 1.91 6.42
CA LEU A 55 18.47 1.58 5.22
C LEU A 55 17.65 0.72 4.27
N GLU A 56 16.85 -0.19 4.82
CA GLU A 56 15.95 -1.01 4.03
C GLU A 56 14.68 -0.26 3.62
N LEU A 57 13.89 0.25 4.57
CA LEU A 57 12.57 0.83 4.28
C LEU A 57 12.63 2.31 3.88
N GLY A 58 13.78 2.96 4.01
CA GLY A 58 13.92 4.41 3.84
C GLY A 58 13.41 5.20 5.04
N ALA A 59 13.13 6.47 4.81
CA ALA A 59 12.60 7.36 5.84
C ALA A 59 11.17 6.92 6.23
N PRO A 60 10.84 6.89 7.54
CA PRO A 60 9.48 6.60 7.97
C PRO A 60 8.53 7.73 7.57
N SER A 61 7.26 7.37 7.37
CA SER A 61 6.20 8.34 7.07
C SER A 61 5.91 9.26 8.25
N ASP A 62 6.05 8.76 9.48
CA ASP A 62 5.96 9.54 10.71
C ASP A 62 6.82 8.94 11.81
N LYS A 63 7.21 9.79 12.77
CA LYS A 63 7.91 9.40 14.00
C LYS A 63 7.16 9.91 15.21
N ALA A 64 7.08 9.11 16.25
CA ALA A 64 6.51 9.47 17.53
C ALA A 64 7.39 8.91 18.65
N ALA A 65 7.48 9.59 19.78
CA ALA A 65 8.19 9.08 20.95
C ALA A 65 7.20 8.93 22.11
N ALA A 66 7.14 7.75 22.72
CA ALA A 66 6.23 7.48 23.83
C ALA A 66 6.81 6.41 24.77
N GLY A 67 6.82 6.71 26.07
CA GLY A 67 7.18 5.71 27.10
C GLY A 67 8.59 5.13 26.98
N GLY A 68 9.57 5.94 26.55
CA GLY A 68 10.95 5.47 26.30
C GLY A 68 11.12 4.65 25.02
N LEU A 69 10.10 4.65 24.15
CA LEU A 69 10.15 4.04 22.83
C LEU A 69 10.08 5.09 21.74
N ASP A 70 10.92 4.90 20.73
CA ASP A 70 10.97 5.68 19.50
C ASP A 70 10.19 4.89 18.43
N ILE A 71 9.03 5.40 18.03
CA ILE A 71 8.03 4.70 17.22
C ILE A 71 8.06 5.26 15.81
N TRP A 72 8.41 4.43 14.85
CA TRP A 72 8.49 4.81 13.44
C TRP A 72 7.35 4.15 12.67
N ASN A 73 6.55 4.98 12.00
CA ASN A 73 5.38 4.55 11.26
C ASN A 73 5.64 4.64 9.77
N TYR A 74 5.56 3.51 9.09
CA TYR A 74 5.64 3.40 7.64
C TYR A 74 4.24 3.15 7.09
N ARG A 75 3.80 3.99 6.16
CA ARG A 75 2.48 3.89 5.56
C ARG A 75 2.59 3.67 4.07
N TYR A 76 1.68 2.84 3.58
CA TYR A 76 1.41 2.68 2.16
C TYR A 76 -0.10 2.71 1.95
N THR A 77 -0.56 3.62 1.11
CA THR A 77 -1.95 3.73 0.70
C THR A 77 -2.04 3.30 -0.75
N ARG A 78 -2.85 2.29 -1.04
CA ARG A 78 -3.23 1.94 -2.40
C ARG A 78 -4.62 2.47 -2.67
N ASP A 79 -4.72 3.49 -3.51
CA ASP A 79 -6.00 3.98 -3.98
C ASP A 79 -6.35 3.25 -5.27
N ALA A 80 -7.36 2.36 -5.22
CA ALA A 80 -7.94 1.78 -6.42
C ALA A 80 -9.31 2.42 -6.67
N ALA A 81 -9.48 3.01 -7.85
CA ALA A 81 -10.79 3.44 -8.34
C ALA A 81 -11.30 2.37 -9.31
N ILE A 82 -12.35 1.63 -8.92
CA ILE A 82 -13.08 0.81 -9.90
C ILE A 82 -14.12 1.72 -10.55
N GLY A 83 -13.92 2.00 -11.84
CA GLY A 83 -14.89 2.69 -12.66
C GLY A 83 -16.05 1.78 -13.03
N VAL A 84 -17.07 1.69 -12.18
CA VAL A 84 -18.40 1.24 -12.58
C VAL A 84 -19.24 2.51 -12.81
N MET A 85 -19.81 2.65 -13.99
CA MET A 85 -20.63 3.80 -14.45
C MET A 85 -21.13 4.72 -13.31
N PHE A 86 -20.56 5.93 -13.24
CA PHE A 86 -21.04 7.12 -12.52
C PHE A 86 -20.93 7.21 -10.99
N VAL A 87 -20.38 6.23 -10.27
CA VAL A 87 -20.03 6.45 -8.85
C VAL A 87 -18.66 5.85 -8.56
N GLY A 88 -17.63 6.69 -8.55
CA GLY A 88 -16.32 6.26 -8.08
C GLY A 88 -16.40 5.90 -6.60
N ILE A 89 -16.46 4.62 -6.27
CA ILE A 89 -16.26 4.15 -4.91
C ILE A 89 -14.75 4.07 -4.72
N PRO A 90 -14.14 4.91 -3.87
CA PRO A 90 -12.74 4.74 -3.52
C PRO A 90 -12.62 3.43 -2.73
N ILE A 91 -12.02 2.41 -3.32
CA ILE A 91 -11.65 1.19 -2.63
C ILE A 91 -10.17 1.27 -2.37
N GLY A 92 -9.85 1.84 -1.21
CA GLY A 92 -8.50 2.06 -0.75
C GLY A 92 -8.08 0.98 0.25
N SER A 93 -6.86 0.45 0.10
CA SER A 93 -6.24 -0.34 1.17
C SER A 93 -5.08 0.46 1.75
N LYS A 94 -5.18 0.80 3.04
CA LYS A 94 -4.12 1.48 3.76
C LYS A 94 -3.39 0.48 4.65
N LYS A 95 -2.09 0.35 4.44
CA LYS A 95 -1.18 -0.51 5.20
C LYS A 95 -0.32 0.37 6.08
N ILE A 96 -0.19 -0.01 7.36
CA ILE A 96 0.60 0.70 8.34
C ILE A 96 1.49 -0.31 9.06
N ALA A 97 2.80 -0.10 9.00
CA ALA A 97 3.79 -0.83 9.78
C ALA A 97 4.40 0.11 10.83
N SER A 98 4.25 -0.24 12.10
CA SER A 98 4.78 0.51 13.24
C SER A 98 5.95 -0.25 13.84
N PHE A 99 7.13 0.35 13.85
CA PHE A 99 8.34 -0.19 14.44
C PHE A 99 8.61 0.54 15.74
N TYR A 100 8.76 -0.23 16.82
CA TYR A 100 8.99 0.29 18.16
C TYR A 100 10.43 0.03 18.51
N PHE A 101 11.24 1.08 18.54
CA PHE A 101 12.62 1.03 18.97
C PHE A 101 12.73 1.51 20.40
N ASP A 102 13.70 0.98 21.11
CA ASP A 102 14.06 1.54 22.41
C ASP A 102 14.85 2.83 22.22
N ASP A 103 14.47 3.84 22.97
CA ASP A 103 15.03 5.19 22.82
C ASP A 103 16.50 5.25 23.24
N ALA A 104 16.92 4.42 24.21
CA ALA A 104 18.26 4.42 24.76
C ALA A 104 19.29 3.73 23.84
N ASP A 105 18.96 2.54 23.32
CA ASP A 105 19.90 1.72 22.54
C ASP A 105 19.57 1.64 21.03
N GLY A 106 18.36 2.05 20.65
CA GLY A 106 17.87 2.02 19.27
C GLY A 106 17.56 0.64 18.73
N VAL A 107 17.44 -0.35 19.62
CA VAL A 107 17.11 -1.73 19.26
C VAL A 107 15.61 -1.86 19.03
N LEU A 108 15.24 -2.57 17.97
CA LEU A 108 13.86 -2.89 17.65
C LEU A 108 13.28 -3.81 18.72
N LYS A 109 12.26 -3.36 19.43
CA LYS A 109 11.56 -4.15 20.44
C LYS A 109 10.33 -4.85 19.87
N LYS A 110 9.62 -4.22 18.95
CA LYS A 110 8.35 -4.73 18.40
C LYS A 110 8.08 -4.20 17.00
N ILE A 111 7.37 -4.99 16.20
CA ILE A 111 6.76 -4.58 14.94
C ILE A 111 5.26 -4.84 15.05
N GLU A 112 4.45 -3.85 14.73
CA GLU A 112 3.01 -4.01 14.50
C GLU A 112 2.68 -3.74 13.05
N TYR A 113 1.83 -4.57 12.45
CA TYR A 113 1.36 -4.39 11.10
C TYR A 113 -0.17 -4.37 11.07
N LYS A 114 -0.74 -3.33 10.47
CA LYS A 114 -2.19 -3.12 10.38
C LYS A 114 -2.57 -2.88 8.92
N VAL A 115 -3.60 -3.59 8.47
CA VAL A 115 -4.26 -3.36 7.19
C VAL A 115 -5.62 -2.76 7.48
N LEU A 116 -5.84 -1.54 7.00
CA LEU A 116 -7.12 -0.85 7.04
C LEU A 116 -7.72 -0.97 5.64
N GLN A 117 -8.78 -1.75 5.52
CA GLN A 117 -9.60 -1.80 4.31
C GLN A 117 -10.70 -0.75 4.45
N GLN A 118 -10.82 0.15 3.46
CA GLN A 118 -11.92 1.10 3.32
C GLN A 118 -12.96 0.57 2.33
#